data_AF-A0A843KIK5-F1
#
_entry.id   AF-A0A843KIK5-F1
#
_cell.length_a   1.000
_cell.length_b   1.000
_cell.length_c   1.000
_cell.angle_alpha   90.00
_cell.angle_beta   90.00
_cell.angle_gamma   90.00
#
_symmetry.space_group_name_H-M   'P 1'
#
loop_
_entity.id
_entity.type
_entity.pdbx_description
1 polymer ?
#
loop_
_entity_poly.entity_id
_entity_poly.type
_entity_poly.pdbx_seq_one_letter_code
_entity_poly.pdbx_strand_id
1 'polypeptide(L)'
;MDEQILEVYRQVADQISEQEFQDKVEEKVALMAGLCDGRTAAMLVARDLGSSEILTKIRSIRPEMGNVSFAGRVISISEIKEFSRSDGSVGRVVNMTLADETGSVRLALWDENVELVRSGELKIDQCLKVRGLAREGYAGTEVSLSRGGGLEEVDLDIRPRQEAYKIAEIKADMSDVSLLGMVVDPGELREFLRKDGRAGRVRTVLLGDETGKIRLTLWDDQAAMSLEKGESLEAMGCSCRERYGSLELSAGRQSSLKKSSKKVVFVESITPIQDLEAGVICSVAGFVTGLGEVREFQRDDGKAGRVANIYISDDTGRIRVALWGDHVDLIQGLDLGWRAEIIDAQAKSGWNDELELSCGWRTRITFAPPG
;
A
#
# COMPACT_ATOMS: atom_id res chain seq x y z
N MET A 1 25.20 -7.60 -0.50
CA MET A 1 24.70 -7.06 0.77
C MET A 1 23.22 -6.76 0.64
N ASP A 2 22.41 -7.07 1.66
CA ASP A 2 20.97 -6.74 1.71
C ASP A 2 20.77 -5.20 1.66
N GLU A 3 19.69 -4.71 1.04
CA GLU A 3 19.39 -3.27 0.94
C GLU A 3 19.29 -2.63 2.33
N GLN A 4 18.76 -3.35 3.33
CA GLN A 4 18.65 -2.87 4.71
C GLN A 4 20.01 -2.73 5.41
N ILE A 5 20.98 -3.60 5.08
CA ILE A 5 22.34 -3.52 5.61
C ILE A 5 23.12 -2.39 4.92
N LEU A 6 22.91 -2.22 3.61
CA LEU A 6 23.48 -1.12 2.83
C LEU A 6 23.02 0.25 3.33
N GLU A 7 21.77 0.38 3.75
CA GLU A 7 21.24 1.61 4.36
C GLU A 7 22.00 1.97 5.65
N VAL A 8 22.35 0.99 6.48
CA VAL A 8 23.13 1.20 7.70
C VAL A 8 24.59 1.51 7.37
N TYR A 9 25.21 0.77 6.43
CA TYR A 9 26.59 1.00 6.01
C TYR A 9 26.83 2.44 5.55
N ARG A 10 25.91 3.01 4.74
CA ARG A 10 26.03 4.38 4.23
C ARG A 10 26.18 5.44 5.34
N GLN A 11 25.74 5.14 6.57
CA GLN A 11 25.85 6.06 7.71
C GLN A 11 27.21 6.02 8.41
N VAL A 12 28.04 5.02 8.10
CA VAL A 12 29.40 4.84 8.64
C VAL A 12 30.43 4.61 7.53
N ALA A 13 30.07 4.91 6.28
CA ALA A 13 30.90 4.65 5.10
C ALA A 13 32.19 5.49 5.09
N ASP A 14 32.24 6.56 5.86
CA ASP A 14 33.43 7.38 6.14
C ASP A 14 34.39 6.73 7.14
N GLN A 15 33.92 5.73 7.91
CA GLN A 15 34.68 5.09 8.99
C GLN A 15 35.16 3.67 8.66
N ILE A 16 34.53 3.00 7.69
CA ILE A 16 34.84 1.61 7.34
C ILE A 16 34.55 1.32 5.86
N SER A 17 35.27 0.36 5.28
CA SER A 17 34.97 -0.13 3.92
C SER A 17 33.73 -1.04 3.91
N GLU A 18 33.06 -1.14 2.76
CA GLU A 18 31.84 -1.96 2.61
C GLU A 18 32.11 -3.44 2.94
N GLN A 19 33.23 -3.97 2.47
CA GLN A 19 33.61 -5.36 2.72
C GLN A 19 33.85 -5.62 4.21
N GLU A 20 34.63 -4.76 4.87
CA GLU A 20 34.91 -4.91 6.31
C GLU A 20 33.65 -4.71 7.16
N PHE A 21 32.73 -3.85 6.72
CA PHE A 21 31.43 -3.71 7.38
C PHE A 21 30.62 -5.00 7.26
N GLN A 22 30.49 -5.56 6.06
CA GLN A 22 29.76 -6.80 5.83
C GLN A 22 30.35 -7.96 6.65
N ASP A 23 31.68 -8.10 6.68
CA ASP A 23 32.36 -9.14 7.45
C ASP A 23 32.05 -9.01 8.96
N LYS A 24 32.08 -7.79 9.50
CA LYS A 24 31.70 -7.51 10.91
C LYS A 24 30.23 -7.81 11.18
N VAL A 25 29.34 -7.57 10.22
CA VAL A 25 27.91 -7.91 10.36
C VAL A 25 27.71 -9.41 10.45
N GLU A 26 28.33 -10.17 9.54
CA GLU A 26 28.26 -11.63 9.52
C GLU A 26 28.83 -12.24 10.81
N GLU A 27 29.97 -11.72 11.30
CA GLU A 27 30.56 -12.12 12.58
C GLU A 27 29.55 -11.90 13.73
N LYS A 28 28.86 -10.75 13.74
CA LYS A 28 27.91 -10.40 14.81
C LYS A 28 26.63 -11.24 14.76
N VAL A 29 26.13 -11.59 13.57
CA VAL A 29 25.02 -12.54 13.39
C VAL A 29 25.41 -13.91 13.92
N ALA A 30 26.62 -14.39 13.58
CA ALA A 30 27.13 -15.68 14.01
C ALA A 30 27.32 -15.75 15.54
N LEU A 31 27.88 -14.70 16.15
CA LEU A 31 28.06 -14.58 17.60
C LEU A 31 26.73 -14.63 18.37
N MET A 32 25.67 -14.07 17.79
CA MET A 32 24.33 -14.06 18.37
C MET A 32 23.55 -15.36 18.09
N ALA A 33 24.20 -16.39 17.55
CA ALA A 33 23.62 -17.70 17.23
C ALA A 33 22.31 -17.63 16.41
N GLY A 34 22.20 -16.64 15.52
CA GLY A 34 21.01 -16.43 14.70
C GLY A 34 19.80 -15.82 15.44
N LEU A 35 19.94 -15.37 16.69
CA LEU A 35 18.91 -14.63 17.43
C LEU A 35 18.76 -13.17 16.95
N CYS A 36 19.64 -12.72 16.07
CA CYS A 36 19.73 -11.35 15.58
C CYS A 36 19.64 -11.36 14.06
N ASP A 37 18.74 -10.57 13.47
CA ASP A 37 18.67 -10.40 12.02
C ASP A 37 19.84 -9.56 11.50
N GLY A 38 20.11 -9.67 10.19
CA GLY A 38 21.25 -8.98 9.56
C GLY A 38 21.20 -7.46 9.72
N ARG A 39 20.00 -6.86 9.73
CA ARG A 39 19.83 -5.42 9.96
C ARG A 39 20.21 -5.03 11.38
N THR A 40 19.77 -5.77 12.39
CA THR A 40 20.08 -5.50 13.78
C THR A 40 21.57 -5.69 14.07
N ALA A 41 22.19 -6.72 13.46
CA ALA A 41 23.64 -6.89 13.50
C ALA A 41 24.38 -5.71 12.87
N ALA A 42 23.94 -5.25 11.69
CA ALA A 42 24.45 -4.03 11.06
C ALA A 42 24.34 -2.80 11.96
N MET A 43 23.20 -2.65 12.64
CA MET A 43 23.00 -1.54 13.58
C MET A 43 23.98 -1.58 14.76
N LEU A 44 24.24 -2.78 15.29
CA LEU A 44 25.21 -2.96 16.37
C LEU A 44 26.64 -2.68 15.90
N VAL A 45 27.00 -3.01 14.66
CA VAL A 45 28.32 -2.68 14.10
C VAL A 45 28.48 -1.17 13.93
N ALA A 46 27.48 -0.50 13.35
CA ALA A 46 27.53 0.95 13.18
C ALA A 46 27.60 1.69 14.54
N ARG A 47 26.92 1.17 15.58
CA ARG A 47 27.03 1.69 16.95
C ARG A 47 28.44 1.54 17.53
N ASP A 48 29.08 0.39 17.33
CA ASP A 48 30.46 0.15 17.80
C ASP A 48 31.47 1.09 17.12
N LEU A 49 31.21 1.46 15.86
CA LEU A 49 32.03 2.41 15.11
C LEU A 49 31.85 3.86 15.59
N GLY A 50 30.87 4.13 16.45
CA GLY A 50 30.65 5.45 17.04
C GLY A 50 29.51 6.23 16.38
N SER A 51 28.74 5.61 15.48
CA SER A 51 27.45 6.17 15.07
C SER A 51 26.50 6.11 16.27
N SER A 52 26.25 7.29 16.86
CA SER A 52 25.47 7.39 18.10
C SER A 52 24.00 7.04 17.89
N GLU A 53 23.51 7.07 16.64
CA GLU A 53 22.13 6.72 16.31
C GLU A 53 21.90 6.53 14.81
N ILE A 54 21.24 5.42 14.48
CA ILE A 54 20.92 5.09 13.10
C ILE A 54 19.57 5.68 12.74
N LEU A 55 19.57 6.54 11.74
CA LEU A 55 18.35 7.17 11.25
C LEU A 55 17.64 6.20 10.31
N THR A 56 16.38 5.91 10.62
CA THR A 56 15.49 5.11 9.77
C THR A 56 14.92 6.02 8.69
N LYS A 57 14.98 5.60 7.41
CA LYS A 57 14.26 6.31 6.35
C LYS A 57 12.76 6.29 6.58
N ILE A 58 12.10 7.41 6.29
CA ILE A 58 10.69 7.60 6.64
C ILE A 58 9.79 6.52 6.02
N ARG A 59 10.04 6.11 4.77
CA ARG A 59 9.28 5.04 4.11
C ARG A 59 9.29 3.70 4.84
N SER A 60 10.31 3.47 5.68
CA SER A 60 10.56 2.20 6.36
C SER A 60 10.01 2.17 7.77
N ILE A 61 9.49 3.30 8.29
CA ILE A 61 8.87 3.37 9.61
C ILE A 61 7.56 2.58 9.59
N ARG A 62 7.38 1.69 10.56
CA ARG A 62 6.15 0.91 10.75
C ARG A 62 5.65 0.98 12.19
N PRO A 63 4.33 0.83 12.43
CA PRO A 63 3.75 0.88 13.78
C PRO A 63 4.41 -0.09 14.78
N GLU A 64 4.77 -1.28 14.33
CA GLU A 64 5.34 -2.36 15.14
C GLU A 64 6.79 -2.11 15.56
N MET A 65 7.50 -1.17 14.93
CA MET A 65 8.89 -0.86 15.29
C MET A 65 9.02 -0.24 16.68
N GLY A 66 7.94 0.36 17.20
CA GLY A 66 7.99 1.06 18.47
C GLY A 66 8.92 2.28 18.39
N ASN A 67 10.00 2.30 19.17
CA ASN A 67 10.91 3.45 19.22
C ASN A 67 11.70 3.57 17.91
N VAL A 68 11.58 4.72 17.24
CA VAL A 68 12.26 5.03 16.00
C VAL A 68 13.01 6.35 16.11
N SER A 69 14.15 6.43 15.42
CA SER A 69 14.84 7.70 15.15
C SER A 69 14.92 7.93 13.65
N PHE A 70 14.56 9.12 13.20
CA PHE A 70 14.61 9.52 11.80
C PHE A 70 14.89 11.01 11.69
N ALA A 71 15.28 11.48 10.51
CA ALA A 71 15.37 12.90 10.22
C ALA A 71 14.44 13.24 9.04
N GLY A 72 13.83 14.41 9.09
CA GLY A 72 12.94 14.88 8.04
C GLY A 72 12.82 16.40 8.04
N ARG A 73 12.47 16.95 6.88
CA ARG A 73 12.11 18.37 6.74
C ARG A 73 10.64 18.57 7.06
N VAL A 74 10.32 19.60 7.83
CA VAL A 74 8.93 19.96 8.18
C VAL A 74 8.24 20.54 6.94
N ILE A 75 7.20 19.86 6.46
CA ILE A 75 6.43 20.25 5.28
C ILE A 75 5.17 21.02 5.67
N SER A 76 4.53 20.63 6.76
CA SER A 76 3.31 21.26 7.22
C SER A 76 3.14 21.10 8.72
N ILE A 77 2.40 22.05 9.30
CA ILE A 77 2.02 22.07 10.71
C ILE A 77 0.51 22.35 10.76
N SER A 78 -0.25 21.49 11.43
CA SER A 78 -1.69 21.67 11.57
C SER A 78 -2.01 22.71 12.65
N GLU A 79 -3.26 23.21 12.63
CA GLU A 79 -3.79 23.99 13.74
C GLU A 79 -3.76 23.20 15.06
N ILE A 80 -3.61 23.94 16.17
CA ILE A 80 -3.71 23.40 17.53
C ILE A 80 -5.16 22.99 17.77
N LYS A 81 -5.37 21.72 18.12
CA LYS A 81 -6.68 21.20 18.52
C LYS A 81 -6.71 21.00 20.02
N GLU A 82 -7.73 21.55 20.66
CA GLU A 82 -8.02 21.34 22.08
C GLU A 82 -9.24 20.44 22.25
N PHE A 83 -9.23 19.58 23.28
CA PHE A 83 -10.33 18.67 23.58
C PHE A 83 -10.41 18.40 25.08
N SER A 84 -11.60 18.03 25.57
CA SER A 84 -11.80 17.64 26.97
C SER A 84 -11.48 16.15 27.15
N ARG A 85 -10.68 15.82 28.17
CA ARG A 85 -10.42 14.45 28.59
C ARG A 85 -11.53 13.94 29.51
N SER A 86 -11.59 12.62 29.67
CA SER A 86 -12.50 11.95 30.60
C SER A 86 -12.27 12.34 32.07
N ASP A 87 -11.07 12.77 32.42
CA ASP A 87 -10.70 13.27 33.75
C ASP A 87 -11.03 14.77 33.96
N GLY A 88 -11.62 15.43 32.96
CA GLY A 88 -11.95 16.85 32.99
C GLY A 88 -10.80 17.79 32.63
N SER A 89 -9.58 17.29 32.43
CA SER A 89 -8.46 18.11 31.95
C SER A 89 -8.61 18.47 30.46
N VAL A 90 -7.99 19.57 30.03
CA VAL A 90 -7.91 19.94 28.62
C VAL A 90 -6.67 19.30 28.00
N GLY A 91 -6.88 18.54 26.93
CA GLY A 91 -5.81 17.99 26.10
C GLY A 91 -5.59 18.82 24.85
N ARG A 92 -4.35 18.84 24.39
CA ARG A 92 -3.98 19.58 23.17
C ARG A 92 -3.15 18.70 22.24
N VAL A 93 -3.35 18.86 20.95
CA VAL A 93 -2.57 18.16 19.92
C VAL A 93 -2.31 19.04 18.72
N VAL A 94 -1.08 18.98 18.21
CA VAL A 94 -0.68 19.48 16.88
C VAL A 94 -0.09 18.31 16.10
N ASN A 95 -0.37 18.27 14.81
CA ASN A 95 0.24 17.31 13.91
C ASN A 95 1.17 18.03 12.95
N MET A 96 2.40 17.54 12.84
CA MET A 96 3.38 18.00 11.85
C MET A 96 3.61 16.91 10.83
N THR A 97 3.87 17.28 9.59
CA THR A 97 4.31 16.34 8.55
C THR A 97 5.80 16.55 8.33
N LEU A 98 6.59 15.50 8.55
CA LEU A 98 8.01 15.49 8.21
C LEU A 98 8.22 14.60 6.98
N ALA A 99 9.11 15.02 6.09
CA ALA A 99 9.41 14.28 4.87
C ALA A 99 10.91 14.21 4.57
N ASP A 100 11.32 13.12 3.96
CA ASP A 100 12.64 12.88 3.38
C ASP A 100 12.48 12.49 1.90
N GLU A 101 13.55 12.05 1.26
CA GLU A 101 13.50 11.64 -0.14
C GLU A 101 12.70 10.34 -0.38
N THR A 102 12.41 9.61 0.69
CA THR A 102 11.75 8.30 0.66
C THR A 102 10.26 8.38 0.95
N GLY A 103 9.82 9.40 1.69
CA GLY A 103 8.42 9.68 1.93
C GLY A 103 8.16 10.64 3.08
N SER A 104 6.94 10.61 3.60
CA SER A 104 6.50 11.48 4.68
C SER A 104 5.80 10.69 5.79
N VAL A 105 5.93 11.19 7.02
CA VAL A 105 5.29 10.63 8.21
C VAL A 105 4.74 11.76 9.05
N ARG A 106 3.63 11.47 9.72
CA ARG A 106 3.02 12.40 10.65
C ARG A 106 3.64 12.26 12.03
N LEU A 107 4.01 13.39 12.62
CA LEU A 107 4.44 13.54 14.00
C LEU A 107 3.33 14.20 14.82
N ALA A 108 2.80 13.50 15.81
CA ALA A 108 1.83 14.05 16.75
C ALA A 108 2.53 14.60 18.00
N LEU A 109 2.36 15.91 18.21
CA LEU A 109 2.82 16.65 19.37
C LEU A 109 1.66 16.82 20.36
N TRP A 110 1.77 16.19 21.51
CA TRP A 110 0.77 16.23 22.57
C TRP A 110 1.17 17.20 23.68
N ASP A 111 0.17 17.86 24.25
CA ASP A 111 0.23 18.61 25.50
C ASP A 111 1.37 19.62 25.61
N GLU A 112 2.40 19.38 26.41
CA GLU A 112 3.53 20.29 26.55
C GLU A 112 4.27 20.54 25.22
N ASN A 113 4.33 19.53 24.35
CA ASN A 113 5.04 19.63 23.07
C ASN A 113 4.34 20.56 22.07
N VAL A 114 3.07 20.89 22.31
CA VAL A 114 2.33 21.89 21.52
C VAL A 114 2.92 23.29 21.71
N GLU A 115 3.52 23.56 22.87
CA GLU A 115 4.12 24.88 23.12
C GLU A 115 5.31 25.16 22.20
N LEU A 116 6.05 24.13 21.76
CA LEU A 116 7.15 24.28 20.79
C LEU A 116 6.67 24.89 19.45
N VAL A 117 5.43 24.60 19.07
CA VAL A 117 4.81 25.19 17.87
C VAL A 117 4.25 26.58 18.20
N ARG A 118 3.63 26.74 19.37
CA ARG A 118 3.03 28.03 19.79
C ARG A 118 4.08 29.12 20.01
N SER A 119 5.24 28.78 20.58
CA SER A 119 6.38 29.68 20.76
C SER A 119 7.08 30.03 19.45
N GLY A 120 6.81 29.26 18.38
CA GLY A 120 7.46 29.39 17.09
C GLY A 120 8.87 28.79 17.05
N GLU A 121 9.23 27.91 17.99
CA GLU A 121 10.47 27.13 17.91
C GLU A 121 10.43 26.13 16.74
N LEU A 122 9.25 25.54 16.49
CA LEU A 122 9.01 24.64 15.36
C LEU A 122 8.30 25.36 14.22
N LYS A 123 8.91 25.35 13.04
CA LYS A 123 8.45 26.01 11.82
C LYS A 123 8.54 25.10 10.61
N ILE A 124 7.75 25.44 9.59
CA ILE A 124 7.89 24.84 8.26
C ILE A 124 9.32 25.08 7.74
N ASP A 125 9.82 24.14 6.93
CA ASP A 125 11.15 24.12 6.32
C ASP A 125 12.34 23.77 7.23
N GLN A 126 12.14 23.62 8.54
CA GLN A 126 13.21 23.12 9.42
C GLN A 126 13.52 21.65 9.15
N CYS A 127 14.79 21.27 9.26
CA CYS A 127 15.22 19.88 9.25
C CYS A 127 15.38 19.41 10.70
N LEU A 128 14.59 18.40 11.08
CA LEU A 128 14.53 17.92 12.44
C LEU A 128 14.95 16.45 12.49
N LYS A 129 15.81 16.13 13.46
CA LYS A 129 15.99 14.77 13.95
C LYS A 129 14.96 14.50 15.03
N VAL A 130 14.22 13.41 14.87
CA VAL A 130 13.14 12.99 15.75
C VAL A 130 13.50 11.68 16.42
N ARG A 131 13.25 11.59 17.73
CA ARG A 131 13.17 10.33 18.47
C ARG A 131 11.76 10.19 19.02
N GLY A 132 11.05 9.17 18.57
CA GLY A 132 9.65 8.98 18.93
C GLY A 132 9.21 7.53 18.88
N LEU A 133 7.95 7.33 19.22
CA LEU A 133 7.28 6.04 19.22
C LEU A 133 6.32 5.98 18.04
N ALA A 134 6.65 5.12 17.08
CA ALA A 134 5.79 4.77 15.95
C ALA A 134 4.58 3.96 16.44
N ARG A 135 3.40 4.29 15.90
CA ARG A 135 2.12 3.67 16.24
C ARG A 135 1.20 3.69 15.02
N GLU A 136 0.15 2.89 15.08
CA GLU A 136 -0.90 2.92 14.09
C GLU A 136 -1.77 4.17 14.31
N GLY A 137 -1.80 5.04 13.31
CA GLY A 137 -2.64 6.22 13.28
C GLY A 137 -3.90 6.04 12.42
N TYR A 138 -4.78 7.03 12.46
CA TYR A 138 -6.03 7.00 11.69
C TYR A 138 -5.81 6.94 10.17
N ALA A 139 -4.70 7.50 9.68
CA ALA A 139 -4.37 7.62 8.25
C ALA A 139 -3.06 6.91 7.87
N GLY A 140 -2.70 5.85 8.59
CA GLY A 140 -1.43 5.13 8.44
C GLY A 140 -0.51 5.35 9.62
N THR A 141 0.78 5.07 9.44
CA THR A 141 1.78 5.19 10.51
C THR A 141 1.89 6.63 11.03
N GLU A 142 1.89 6.78 12.35
CA GLU A 142 2.11 8.06 13.03
C GLU A 142 3.21 7.88 14.08
N VAL A 143 4.05 8.90 14.26
CA VAL A 143 5.04 8.95 15.33
C VAL A 143 4.58 9.94 16.38
N SER A 144 4.72 9.57 17.65
CA SER A 144 4.51 10.47 18.79
C SER A 144 5.83 10.66 19.54
N LEU A 145 6.06 11.83 20.13
CA LEU A 145 7.22 11.99 21.00
C LEU A 145 7.07 11.09 22.23
N SER A 146 8.07 10.26 22.51
CA SER A 146 8.07 9.37 23.69
C SER A 146 8.50 10.14 24.95
N ARG A 147 8.24 9.60 26.15
CA ARG A 147 8.87 10.10 27.39
C ARG A 147 10.38 9.86 27.29
N GLY A 148 11.15 10.92 27.06
CA GLY A 148 12.59 10.87 26.76
C GLY A 148 12.94 10.88 25.27
N GLY A 149 11.93 10.94 24.40
CA GLY A 149 12.09 11.32 23.00
C GLY A 149 12.47 12.80 22.88
N GLY A 150 12.89 13.20 21.68
CA GLY A 150 13.41 14.54 21.46
C GLY A 150 13.24 15.00 20.03
N LEU A 151 13.17 16.32 19.87
CA LEU A 151 13.30 17.01 18.60
C LEU A 151 14.58 17.83 18.66
N GLU A 152 15.42 17.67 17.66
CA GLU A 152 16.66 18.40 17.50
C GLU A 152 16.69 18.99 16.09
N GLU A 153 16.88 20.30 15.98
CA GLU A 153 17.14 20.93 14.69
C GLU A 153 18.55 20.54 14.24
N VAL A 154 18.66 20.08 12.99
CA VAL A 154 19.91 19.56 12.42
C VAL A 154 20.19 20.24 11.09
N ASP A 155 21.46 20.50 10.82
CA ASP A 155 21.93 21.08 9.55
C ASP A 155 22.17 19.95 8.52
N LEU A 156 21.09 19.33 8.06
CA LEU A 156 21.09 18.31 7.02
C LEU A 156 20.36 18.84 5.78
N ASP A 157 20.93 18.66 4.58
CA ASP A 157 20.24 18.94 3.30
C ASP A 157 19.21 17.83 3.01
N ILE A 158 18.07 17.87 3.70
CA ILE A 158 16.96 16.94 3.48
C ILE A 158 16.07 17.51 2.38
N ARG A 159 15.98 16.76 1.28
CA ARG A 159 15.14 17.09 0.13
C ARG A 159 13.94 16.16 0.08
N PRO A 160 12.74 16.64 0.47
CA PRO A 160 11.53 15.87 0.36
C PRO A 160 11.30 15.38 -1.06
N ARG A 161 10.75 14.17 -1.19
CA ARG A 161 10.35 13.63 -2.48
C ARG A 161 9.39 14.61 -3.18
N GLN A 162 9.71 14.98 -4.41
CA GLN A 162 8.83 15.81 -5.25
C GLN A 162 8.01 14.99 -6.26
N GLU A 163 8.47 13.79 -6.56
CA GLU A 163 7.85 12.93 -7.55
C GLU A 163 6.79 12.02 -6.94
N ALA A 164 5.71 11.80 -7.68
CA ALA A 164 4.72 10.77 -7.40
C ALA A 164 5.38 9.38 -7.24
N TYR A 165 4.81 8.53 -6.40
CA TYR A 165 5.18 7.13 -6.30
C TYR A 165 4.72 6.37 -7.53
N LYS A 166 5.54 5.43 -7.98
CA LYS A 166 5.10 4.28 -8.75
C LYS A 166 4.31 3.34 -7.88
N ILE A 167 3.33 2.65 -8.46
CA ILE A 167 2.46 1.74 -7.73
C ILE A 167 3.27 0.66 -7.01
N ALA A 168 4.31 0.11 -7.63
CA ALA A 168 5.18 -0.91 -7.01
C ALA A 168 6.05 -0.40 -5.85
N GLU A 169 6.24 0.92 -5.71
CA GLU A 169 6.97 1.51 -4.57
C GLU A 169 6.10 1.59 -3.31
N ILE A 170 4.78 1.50 -3.45
CA ILE A 170 3.83 1.66 -2.34
C ILE A 170 3.88 0.43 -1.44
N LYS A 171 3.98 0.68 -0.14
CA LYS A 171 4.01 -0.35 0.90
C LYS A 171 2.87 -0.15 1.90
N ALA A 172 2.56 -1.21 2.64
CA ALA A 172 1.63 -1.14 3.77
C ALA A 172 2.02 -0.01 4.73
N ASP A 173 1.00 0.63 5.30
CA ASP A 173 1.07 1.64 6.36
C ASP A 173 1.73 2.97 5.98
N MET A 174 2.05 3.17 4.70
CA MET A 174 2.48 4.47 4.19
C MET A 174 1.35 5.50 4.28
N SER A 175 1.68 6.68 4.79
CA SER A 175 0.82 7.86 4.80
C SER A 175 1.23 8.83 3.69
N ASP A 176 0.32 9.74 3.33
CA ASP A 176 0.57 10.87 2.42
C ASP A 176 1.17 10.45 1.06
N VAL A 177 0.71 9.30 0.57
CA VAL A 177 1.09 8.71 -0.72
C VAL A 177 0.46 9.53 -1.84
N SER A 178 1.30 10.01 -2.75
CA SER A 178 0.87 10.70 -3.97
C SER A 178 1.26 9.90 -5.20
N LEU A 179 0.33 9.61 -6.10
CA LEU A 179 0.58 8.85 -7.32
C LEU A 179 -0.18 9.41 -8.53
N LEU A 180 0.33 9.12 -9.72
CA LEU A 180 -0.35 9.40 -10.99
C LEU A 180 -0.58 8.07 -11.71
N GLY A 181 -1.84 7.70 -11.92
CA GLY A 181 -2.22 6.43 -12.54
C GLY A 181 -3.28 6.59 -13.62
N MET A 182 -3.32 5.65 -14.55
CA MET A 182 -4.42 5.47 -15.49
C MET A 182 -5.60 4.80 -14.78
N VAL A 183 -6.82 5.30 -14.97
CA VAL A 183 -8.05 4.66 -14.52
C VAL A 183 -8.27 3.38 -15.34
N VAL A 184 -7.98 2.23 -14.74
CA VAL A 184 -8.21 0.91 -15.35
C VAL A 184 -9.68 0.52 -15.21
N ASP A 185 -10.27 0.85 -14.07
CA ASP A 185 -11.69 0.68 -13.76
C ASP A 185 -12.16 1.87 -12.91
N PRO A 186 -13.13 2.68 -13.40
CA PRO A 186 -13.65 3.81 -12.65
C PRO A 186 -14.45 3.39 -11.40
N GLY A 187 -14.92 2.13 -11.35
CA GLY A 187 -15.75 1.61 -10.28
C GLY A 187 -17.12 2.27 -10.18
N GLU A 188 -17.95 1.72 -9.30
CA GLU A 188 -19.34 2.17 -9.11
C GLU A 188 -19.49 2.99 -7.83
N LEU A 189 -20.32 4.02 -7.91
CA LEU A 189 -20.72 4.81 -6.75
C LEU A 189 -21.71 4.01 -5.90
N ARG A 190 -21.42 3.91 -4.60
CA ARG A 190 -22.30 3.28 -3.62
C ARG A 190 -22.64 4.27 -2.51
N GLU A 191 -23.88 4.20 -2.03
CA GLU A 191 -24.35 5.00 -0.91
C GLU A 191 -24.51 4.14 0.34
N PHE A 192 -24.28 4.73 1.51
CA PHE A 192 -24.44 4.07 2.79
C PHE A 192 -24.93 5.06 3.86
N LEU A 193 -25.53 4.53 4.93
CA LEU A 193 -25.92 5.32 6.10
C LEU A 193 -24.78 5.32 7.12
N ARG A 194 -24.36 6.51 7.56
CA ARG A 194 -23.42 6.67 8.66
C ARG A 194 -24.09 6.41 10.00
N LYS A 195 -23.27 6.20 11.03
CA LYS A 195 -23.74 6.07 12.43
C LYS A 195 -24.54 7.28 12.92
N ASP A 196 -24.29 8.47 12.36
CA ASP A 196 -25.01 9.71 12.67
C ASP A 196 -26.26 9.92 11.80
N GLY A 197 -26.66 8.92 11.01
CA GLY A 197 -27.83 8.96 10.13
C GLY A 197 -27.62 9.69 8.81
N ARG A 198 -26.47 10.34 8.57
CA ARG A 198 -26.20 11.01 7.29
C ARG A 198 -25.85 10.00 6.20
N ALA A 199 -26.27 10.28 4.97
CA ALA A 199 -25.79 9.54 3.81
C ALA A 199 -24.29 9.80 3.59
N GLY A 200 -23.55 8.74 3.32
CA GLY A 200 -22.16 8.77 2.85
C GLY A 200 -22.08 8.10 1.49
N ARG A 201 -21.09 8.50 0.69
CA ARG A 201 -20.81 7.89 -0.61
C ARG A 201 -19.42 7.27 -0.60
N VAL A 202 -19.27 6.15 -1.30
CA VAL A 202 -17.99 5.47 -1.48
C VAL A 202 -17.89 4.95 -2.90
N ARG A 203 -16.69 5.04 -3.49
CA ARG A 203 -16.37 4.44 -4.79
C ARG A 203 -14.94 3.93 -4.76
N THR A 204 -14.71 2.71 -5.22
CA THR A 204 -13.35 2.16 -5.35
C THR A 204 -12.94 2.15 -6.81
N VAL A 205 -11.90 2.93 -7.13
CA VAL A 205 -11.30 3.04 -8.46
C VAL A 205 -10.10 2.10 -8.54
N LEU A 206 -9.86 1.46 -9.67
CA LEU A 206 -8.61 0.76 -9.94
C LEU A 206 -7.70 1.65 -10.80
N LEU A 207 -6.54 2.00 -10.26
CA LEU A 207 -5.51 2.75 -10.96
C LEU A 207 -4.39 1.81 -11.40
N GLY A 208 -3.75 2.11 -12.52
CA GLY A 208 -2.62 1.36 -13.05
C GLY A 208 -1.55 2.27 -13.62
N ASP A 209 -0.29 1.84 -13.54
CA ASP A 209 0.87 2.44 -14.18
C ASP A 209 1.75 1.33 -14.77
N GLU A 210 2.93 1.64 -15.28
CA GLU A 210 3.80 0.62 -15.86
C GLU A 210 4.33 -0.42 -14.85
N THR A 211 4.17 -0.15 -13.54
CA THR A 211 4.69 -0.99 -12.46
C THR A 211 3.64 -1.87 -11.80
N GLY A 212 2.34 -1.62 -12.06
CA GLY A 212 1.27 -2.45 -11.54
C GLY A 212 -0.06 -1.72 -11.45
N LYS A 213 -0.94 -2.21 -10.58
CA LYS A 213 -2.26 -1.64 -10.32
C LYS A 213 -2.58 -1.62 -8.83
N ILE A 214 -3.33 -0.61 -8.40
CA ILE A 214 -3.72 -0.41 -7.01
C ILE A 214 -5.15 0.10 -6.91
N ARG A 215 -5.87 -0.36 -5.88
CA ARG A 215 -7.22 0.13 -5.58
C ARG A 215 -7.14 1.42 -4.79
N LEU A 216 -7.95 2.41 -5.18
CA LEU A 216 -8.11 3.68 -4.50
C LEU A 216 -9.56 3.87 -4.09
N THR A 217 -9.81 3.93 -2.79
CA THR A 217 -11.14 4.22 -2.22
C THR A 217 -11.35 5.72 -2.09
N LEU A 218 -12.42 6.21 -2.71
CA LEU A 218 -12.87 7.59 -2.72
C LEU A 218 -14.10 7.74 -1.84
N TRP A 219 -14.19 8.85 -1.12
CA TRP A 219 -15.29 9.13 -0.18
C TRP A 219 -16.06 10.39 -0.56
N ASP A 220 -17.36 10.39 -0.29
CA ASP A 220 -18.24 11.56 -0.42
C ASP A 220 -18.17 12.26 -1.78
N ASP A 221 -17.70 13.51 -1.83
CA ASP A 221 -17.64 14.31 -3.05
C ASP A 221 -16.57 13.80 -4.02
N GLN A 222 -15.48 13.23 -3.50
CA GLN A 222 -14.46 12.55 -4.31
C GLN A 222 -15.04 11.32 -5.02
N ALA A 223 -15.95 10.60 -4.36
CA ALA A 223 -16.63 9.45 -4.95
C ALA A 223 -17.57 9.85 -6.10
N ALA A 224 -18.12 11.07 -6.07
CA ALA A 224 -19.02 11.58 -7.10
C ALA A 224 -18.32 12.20 -8.32
N MET A 225 -17.00 12.38 -8.30
CA MET A 225 -16.22 12.90 -9.43
C MET A 225 -16.45 12.04 -10.68
N SER A 226 -16.75 12.62 -11.84
CA SER A 226 -16.80 11.87 -13.10
C SER A 226 -15.41 11.29 -13.43
N LEU A 227 -15.33 9.98 -13.66
CA LEU A 227 -14.12 9.26 -14.05
C LEU A 227 -14.46 8.25 -15.14
N GLU A 228 -13.62 8.18 -16.16
CA GLU A 228 -13.75 7.24 -17.28
C GLU A 228 -12.49 6.36 -17.40
N LYS A 229 -12.68 5.15 -17.92
CA LYS A 229 -11.57 4.23 -18.21
C LYS A 229 -10.59 4.88 -19.19
N GLY A 230 -9.30 4.79 -18.89
CA GLY A 230 -8.20 5.35 -19.69
C GLY A 230 -7.82 6.79 -19.33
N GLU A 231 -8.60 7.48 -18.50
CA GLU A 231 -8.20 8.80 -18.00
C GLU A 231 -7.01 8.71 -17.04
N SER A 232 -6.18 9.75 -16.96
CA SER A 232 -5.10 9.82 -15.97
C SER A 232 -5.58 10.59 -14.74
N LEU A 233 -5.44 9.99 -13.57
CA LEU A 233 -5.85 10.54 -12.28
C LEU A 233 -4.62 10.71 -11.38
N GLU A 234 -4.43 11.95 -10.92
CA GLU A 234 -3.47 12.29 -9.88
C GLU A 234 -4.19 12.23 -8.53
N ALA A 235 -3.69 11.40 -7.64
CA ALA A 235 -4.17 11.24 -6.27
C ALA A 235 -3.07 11.64 -5.32
N MET A 236 -3.31 12.63 -4.47
CA MET A 236 -2.33 13.19 -3.54
C MET A 236 -2.77 13.00 -2.10
N GLY A 237 -1.81 12.74 -1.21
CA GLY A 237 -2.05 12.63 0.23
C GLY A 237 -2.93 11.45 0.63
N CYS A 238 -2.84 10.33 -0.08
CA CYS A 238 -3.59 9.10 0.22
C CYS A 238 -2.91 8.30 1.34
N SER A 239 -3.68 7.45 2.01
CA SER A 239 -3.14 6.50 2.99
C SER A 239 -3.20 5.09 2.44
N CYS A 240 -2.15 4.29 2.65
CA CYS A 240 -2.09 2.90 2.23
C CYS A 240 -2.31 1.98 3.43
N ARG A 241 -3.11 0.93 3.23
CA ARG A 241 -3.28 -0.18 4.18
C ARG A 241 -3.26 -1.50 3.43
N GLU A 242 -2.88 -2.56 4.13
CA GLU A 242 -3.05 -3.90 3.63
C GLU A 242 -4.37 -4.51 4.11
N ARG A 243 -5.14 -5.09 3.19
CA ARG A 243 -6.40 -5.75 3.51
C ARG A 243 -6.57 -7.03 2.69
N TYR A 244 -6.66 -8.16 3.41
CA TYR A 244 -6.77 -9.48 2.80
C TYR A 244 -5.63 -9.76 1.80
N GLY A 245 -4.38 -9.51 2.21
CA GLY A 245 -3.18 -9.76 1.40
C GLY A 245 -3.02 -8.84 0.19
N SER A 246 -3.63 -7.65 0.21
CA SER A 246 -3.54 -6.70 -0.90
C SER A 246 -3.48 -5.27 -0.39
N LEU A 247 -2.63 -4.46 -1.03
CA LEU A 247 -2.53 -3.04 -0.73
C LEU A 247 -3.72 -2.28 -1.32
N GLU A 248 -4.31 -1.42 -0.50
CA GLU A 248 -5.43 -0.56 -0.87
C GLU A 248 -5.15 0.86 -0.37
N LEU A 249 -5.33 1.84 -1.25
CA LEU A 249 -5.28 3.25 -0.92
C LEU A 249 -6.66 3.75 -0.51
N SER A 250 -6.66 4.70 0.41
CA SER A 250 -7.84 5.50 0.75
C SER A 250 -7.50 6.98 0.61
N ALA A 251 -8.30 7.68 -0.19
CA ALA A 251 -8.30 9.14 -0.27
C ALA A 251 -9.06 9.69 0.95
N GLY A 252 -8.33 10.08 1.99
CA GLY A 252 -8.92 10.69 3.18
C GLY A 252 -9.42 12.11 2.93
N ARG A 253 -9.92 12.75 3.99
CA ARG A 253 -10.42 14.14 3.92
C ARG A 253 -9.40 15.18 3.47
N GLN A 254 -8.11 14.91 3.70
CA GLN A 254 -7.01 15.81 3.33
C GLN A 254 -6.45 15.48 1.94
N SER A 255 -6.89 14.38 1.33
CA SER A 255 -6.41 13.97 0.02
C SER A 255 -7.01 14.85 -1.08
N SER A 256 -6.24 15.07 -2.14
CA SER A 256 -6.65 15.84 -3.31
C SER A 256 -6.61 14.94 -4.54
N LEU A 257 -7.63 15.06 -5.40
CA LEU A 257 -7.77 14.27 -6.62
C LEU A 257 -7.95 15.20 -7.80
N LYS A 258 -7.19 14.97 -8.86
CA LYS A 258 -7.23 15.80 -10.06
C LYS A 258 -7.02 14.96 -11.30
N LYS A 259 -7.87 15.14 -12.32
CA LYS A 259 -7.60 14.61 -13.65
C LYS A 259 -6.35 15.30 -14.21
N SER A 260 -5.43 14.51 -14.74
CA SER A 260 -4.18 15.00 -15.32
C SER A 260 -4.21 14.89 -16.84
N SER A 261 -3.60 15.86 -17.51
CA SER A 261 -3.32 15.78 -18.95
C SER A 261 -2.09 14.93 -19.26
N LYS A 262 -1.25 14.63 -18.26
CA LYS A 262 -0.11 13.74 -18.41
C LYS A 262 -0.62 12.31 -18.56
N LYS A 263 -0.47 11.76 -19.76
CA LYS A 263 -0.89 10.38 -20.07
C LYS A 263 -0.04 9.38 -19.31
N VAL A 264 -0.71 8.51 -18.56
CA VAL A 264 -0.15 7.27 -18.02
C VAL A 264 -0.75 6.10 -18.79
N VAL A 265 0.06 5.07 -19.04
CA VAL A 265 -0.37 3.86 -19.73
C VAL A 265 -0.20 2.69 -18.78
N PHE A 266 -1.24 1.87 -18.68
CA PHE A 266 -1.20 0.57 -18.02
C PHE A 266 -1.63 -0.48 -19.03
N VAL A 267 -0.88 -1.57 -19.09
CA VAL A 267 -1.21 -2.75 -19.90
C VAL A 267 -1.26 -3.93 -18.94
N GLU A 268 -2.34 -4.70 -19.04
CA GLU A 268 -2.54 -5.88 -18.22
C GLU A 268 -1.54 -6.97 -18.63
N SER A 269 -0.88 -7.58 -17.64
CA SER A 269 0.08 -8.65 -17.89
C SER A 269 -0.66 -9.98 -18.06
N ILE A 270 -0.79 -10.45 -19.30
CA ILE A 270 -1.43 -11.73 -19.61
C ILE A 270 -0.38 -12.84 -19.62
N THR A 271 -0.56 -13.83 -18.75
CA THR A 271 0.27 -15.03 -18.66
C THR A 271 -0.26 -16.09 -19.63
N PRO A 272 0.59 -16.70 -20.48
CA PRO A 272 0.20 -17.86 -21.27
C PRO A 272 -0.24 -19.02 -20.38
N ILE A 273 -1.25 -19.77 -20.79
CA ILE A 273 -1.82 -20.85 -19.97
C ILE A 273 -0.78 -21.89 -19.55
N GLN A 274 0.16 -22.24 -20.43
CA GLN A 274 1.22 -23.21 -20.11
C GLN A 274 2.18 -22.76 -19.01
N ASP A 275 2.33 -21.44 -18.80
CA ASP A 275 3.29 -20.84 -17.87
C ASP A 275 2.66 -20.55 -16.49
N LEU A 276 1.42 -21.01 -16.27
CA LEU A 276 0.72 -20.80 -15.03
C LEU A 276 1.27 -21.71 -13.92
N GLU A 277 1.44 -21.12 -12.74
CA GLU A 277 1.90 -21.83 -11.55
C GLU A 277 0.83 -21.80 -10.45
N ALA A 278 0.75 -22.85 -9.65
CA ALA A 278 -0.19 -22.87 -8.52
C ALA A 278 0.24 -21.86 -7.44
N GLY A 279 -0.73 -21.18 -6.82
CA GLY A 279 -0.50 -20.28 -5.70
C GLY A 279 -0.31 -18.81 -6.07
N VAL A 280 -0.22 -18.48 -7.36
CA VAL A 280 -0.09 -17.08 -7.82
C VAL A 280 -1.44 -16.49 -8.27
N ILE A 281 -1.54 -15.16 -8.22
CA ILE A 281 -2.60 -14.41 -8.89
C ILE A 281 -2.09 -14.09 -10.29
N CYS A 282 -2.88 -14.41 -11.30
CA CYS A 282 -2.51 -14.23 -12.70
C CYS A 282 -3.69 -13.72 -13.52
N SER A 283 -3.37 -13.25 -14.71
CA SER A 283 -4.35 -12.85 -15.72
C SER A 283 -4.12 -13.67 -16.98
N VAL A 284 -5.18 -14.19 -17.59
CA VAL A 284 -5.11 -14.97 -18.83
C VAL A 284 -6.08 -14.44 -19.86
N ALA A 285 -5.77 -14.65 -21.14
CA ALA A 285 -6.68 -14.36 -22.23
C ALA A 285 -6.70 -15.54 -23.21
N GLY A 286 -7.87 -15.87 -23.73
CA GLY A 286 -8.02 -16.96 -24.68
C GLY A 286 -9.45 -17.01 -25.22
N PHE A 287 -9.87 -18.19 -25.65
CA PHE A 287 -11.22 -18.44 -26.17
C PHE A 287 -11.96 -19.48 -25.35
N VAL A 288 -13.25 -19.26 -25.14
CA VAL A 288 -14.13 -20.22 -24.47
C VAL A 288 -14.23 -21.47 -25.33
N THR A 289 -13.79 -22.60 -24.78
CA THR A 289 -13.75 -23.93 -25.44
C THR A 289 -14.58 -24.98 -24.74
N GLY A 290 -15.22 -24.62 -23.61
CA GLY A 290 -16.16 -25.50 -22.93
C GLY A 290 -16.97 -24.73 -21.90
N LEU A 291 -18.23 -25.13 -21.74
CA LEU A 291 -19.13 -24.62 -20.72
C LEU A 291 -19.54 -25.81 -19.83
N GLY A 292 -19.41 -25.63 -18.52
CA GLY A 292 -19.86 -26.57 -17.52
C GLY A 292 -21.20 -26.16 -16.91
N GLU A 293 -21.72 -27.04 -16.06
CA GLU A 293 -22.98 -26.79 -15.36
C GLU A 293 -22.81 -25.86 -14.15
N VAL A 294 -23.87 -25.11 -13.85
CA VAL A 294 -23.99 -24.37 -12.59
C VAL A 294 -24.29 -25.35 -11.46
N ARG A 295 -23.55 -25.22 -10.37
CA ARG A 295 -23.79 -25.95 -9.13
C ARG A 295 -24.12 -24.97 -8.02
N GLU A 296 -25.18 -25.26 -7.28
CA GLU A 296 -25.55 -24.54 -6.07
C GLU A 296 -25.30 -25.42 -4.85
N PHE A 297 -24.88 -24.81 -3.75
CA PHE A 297 -24.56 -25.51 -2.51
C PHE A 297 -24.80 -24.59 -1.31
N GLN A 298 -24.82 -25.17 -0.10
CA GLN A 298 -24.87 -24.40 1.13
C GLN A 298 -23.45 -24.24 1.69
N ARG A 299 -23.08 -23.02 2.05
CA ARG A 299 -21.80 -22.69 2.69
C ARG A 299 -21.89 -22.98 4.19
N ASP A 300 -20.73 -23.06 4.83
CA ASP A 300 -20.63 -23.28 6.28
C ASP A 300 -21.28 -22.16 7.11
N ASP A 301 -21.36 -20.94 6.57
CA ASP A 301 -22.06 -19.80 7.19
C ASP A 301 -23.59 -19.83 6.95
N GLY A 302 -24.11 -20.92 6.39
CA GLY A 302 -25.51 -21.15 6.09
C GLY A 302 -26.01 -20.46 4.82
N LYS A 303 -25.20 -19.61 4.18
CA LYS A 303 -25.59 -18.90 2.94
C LYS A 303 -25.50 -19.81 1.74
N ALA A 304 -26.31 -19.54 0.71
CA ALA A 304 -26.19 -20.21 -0.57
C ALA A 304 -24.90 -19.77 -1.29
N GLY A 305 -24.18 -20.74 -1.84
CA GLY A 305 -23.07 -20.56 -2.75
C GLY A 305 -23.42 -21.11 -4.13
N ARG A 306 -22.83 -20.53 -5.17
CA ARG A 306 -22.94 -21.01 -6.55
C ARG A 306 -21.57 -20.99 -7.23
N VAL A 307 -21.35 -21.98 -8.09
CA VAL A 307 -20.14 -22.10 -8.91
C VAL A 307 -20.50 -22.63 -10.30
N ALA A 308 -19.88 -22.07 -11.32
CA ALA A 308 -19.90 -22.60 -12.67
C ALA A 308 -18.47 -22.79 -13.16
N ASN A 309 -18.25 -23.74 -14.07
CA ASN A 309 -16.93 -23.95 -14.66
C ASN A 309 -17.02 -23.65 -16.15
N ILE A 310 -16.01 -22.96 -16.67
CA ILE A 310 -15.79 -22.84 -18.10
C ILE A 310 -14.38 -23.35 -18.42
N TYR A 311 -14.11 -23.59 -19.70
CA TYR A 311 -12.77 -23.89 -20.19
C TYR A 311 -12.36 -22.81 -21.16
N ILE A 312 -11.16 -22.28 -20.99
CA ILE A 312 -10.56 -21.30 -21.89
C ILE A 312 -9.30 -21.91 -22.48
N SER A 313 -9.05 -21.69 -23.76
CA SER A 313 -7.81 -22.11 -24.42
C SER A 313 -7.13 -20.92 -25.11
N ASP A 314 -5.82 -20.88 -25.04
CA ASP A 314 -4.96 -20.05 -25.89
C ASP A 314 -4.14 -20.96 -26.82
N ASP A 315 -3.09 -20.44 -27.45
CA ASP A 315 -2.18 -21.21 -28.30
C ASP A 315 -1.24 -22.15 -27.53
N THR A 316 -1.13 -21.98 -26.22
CA THR A 316 -0.23 -22.73 -25.35
C THR A 316 -0.93 -23.84 -24.56
N GLY A 317 -2.23 -23.71 -24.30
CA GLY A 317 -2.93 -24.73 -23.53
C GLY A 317 -4.41 -24.45 -23.32
N ARG A 318 -5.01 -25.29 -22.48
CA ARG A 318 -6.41 -25.21 -22.06
C ARG A 318 -6.48 -25.27 -20.55
N ILE A 319 -7.23 -24.37 -19.94
CA ILE A 319 -7.41 -24.32 -18.49
C ILE A 319 -8.88 -24.25 -18.10
N ARG A 320 -9.19 -24.86 -16.97
CA ARG A 320 -10.48 -24.76 -16.30
C ARG A 320 -10.54 -23.47 -15.48
N VAL A 321 -11.66 -22.76 -15.58
CA VAL A 321 -11.91 -21.53 -14.84
C VAL A 321 -13.20 -21.68 -14.02
N ALA A 322 -13.06 -21.58 -12.70
CA ALA A 322 -14.15 -21.64 -11.74
C ALA A 322 -14.70 -20.24 -11.43
N LEU A 323 -15.95 -20.01 -11.81
CA LEU A 323 -16.69 -18.77 -11.63
C LEU A 323 -17.52 -18.85 -10.35
N TRP A 324 -17.26 -17.99 -9.37
CA TRP A 324 -17.93 -18.03 -8.07
C TRP A 324 -18.92 -16.90 -7.88
N GLY A 325 -20.06 -17.17 -7.22
CA GLY A 325 -21.04 -16.15 -6.86
C GLY A 325 -21.64 -15.46 -8.08
N ASP A 326 -21.63 -14.12 -8.08
CA ASP A 326 -22.23 -13.30 -9.13
C ASP A 326 -21.53 -13.49 -10.50
N HIS A 327 -20.28 -13.97 -10.52
CA HIS A 327 -19.59 -14.32 -11.78
C HIS A 327 -20.27 -15.46 -12.54
N VAL A 328 -21.06 -16.29 -11.86
CA VAL A 328 -21.86 -17.34 -12.51
C VAL A 328 -22.85 -16.74 -13.50
N ASP A 329 -23.39 -15.55 -13.23
CA ASP A 329 -24.39 -14.93 -14.09
C ASP A 329 -23.79 -14.52 -15.46
N LEU A 330 -22.46 -14.38 -15.56
CA LEU A 330 -21.75 -14.06 -16.80
C LEU A 330 -21.79 -15.18 -17.85
N ILE A 331 -22.13 -16.42 -17.47
CA ILE A 331 -22.25 -17.52 -18.45
C ILE A 331 -23.57 -17.44 -19.24
N GLN A 332 -24.53 -16.62 -18.79
CA GLN A 332 -25.81 -16.47 -19.48
C GLN A 332 -25.60 -15.82 -20.85
N GLY A 333 -25.90 -16.56 -21.92
CA GLY A 333 -25.68 -16.11 -23.29
C GLY A 333 -24.23 -16.20 -23.77
N LEU A 334 -23.33 -16.78 -22.97
CA LEU A 334 -21.97 -17.10 -23.39
C LEU A 334 -21.98 -18.32 -24.31
N ASP A 335 -21.17 -18.29 -25.37
CA ASP A 335 -21.02 -19.40 -26.31
C ASP A 335 -19.54 -19.76 -26.55
N LEU A 336 -19.32 -20.92 -27.15
CA LEU A 336 -18.00 -21.38 -27.57
C LEU A 336 -17.40 -20.43 -28.61
N GLY A 337 -16.08 -20.28 -28.58
CA GLY A 337 -15.33 -19.39 -29.47
C GLY A 337 -15.34 -17.92 -29.07
N TRP A 338 -16.08 -17.52 -28.03
CA TRP A 338 -15.98 -16.17 -27.48
C TRP A 338 -14.60 -15.92 -26.89
N ARG A 339 -14.02 -14.76 -27.14
CA ARG A 339 -12.80 -14.31 -26.47
C ARG A 339 -13.11 -14.07 -24.99
N ALA A 340 -12.26 -14.56 -24.12
CA ALA A 340 -12.35 -14.41 -22.68
C ALA A 340 -11.07 -13.78 -22.14
N GLU A 341 -11.20 -12.77 -21.29
CA GLU A 341 -10.12 -12.18 -20.51
C GLU A 341 -10.45 -12.36 -19.03
N ILE A 342 -9.61 -13.11 -18.31
CA ILE A 342 -9.76 -13.42 -16.90
C ILE A 342 -8.62 -12.74 -16.16
N ILE A 343 -8.92 -11.69 -15.42
CA ILE A 343 -7.93 -10.79 -14.83
C ILE A 343 -7.94 -10.94 -13.31
N ASP A 344 -6.77 -11.14 -12.70
CA ASP A 344 -6.61 -11.38 -11.26
C ASP A 344 -7.37 -12.61 -10.74
N ALA A 345 -7.24 -13.74 -11.44
CA ALA A 345 -7.70 -15.03 -10.93
C ALA A 345 -6.60 -15.73 -10.12
N GLN A 346 -7.02 -16.49 -9.11
CA GLN A 346 -6.08 -17.28 -8.32
C GLN A 346 -5.84 -18.63 -9.00
N ALA A 347 -4.61 -18.90 -9.41
CA ALA A 347 -4.21 -20.21 -9.91
C ALA A 347 -4.08 -21.19 -8.74
N LYS A 348 -4.74 -22.35 -8.83
CA LYS A 348 -4.79 -23.37 -7.79
C LYS A 348 -4.61 -24.75 -8.38
N SER A 349 -4.04 -25.66 -7.60
CA SER A 349 -4.16 -27.09 -7.87
C SER A 349 -5.62 -27.50 -7.62
N GLY A 350 -6.30 -27.87 -8.69
CA GLY A 350 -7.67 -28.32 -8.70
C GLY A 350 -7.80 -29.80 -8.34
N TRP A 351 -8.93 -30.39 -8.73
CA TRP A 351 -9.21 -31.81 -8.51
C TRP A 351 -8.31 -32.67 -9.41
N ASN A 352 -7.66 -33.69 -8.85
CA ASN A 352 -6.62 -34.52 -9.51
C ASN A 352 -5.29 -33.79 -9.84
N ASP A 353 -4.92 -32.76 -9.08
CA ASP A 353 -3.68 -31.98 -9.26
C ASP A 353 -3.57 -31.23 -10.61
N GLU A 354 -4.65 -31.17 -11.39
CA GLU A 354 -4.72 -30.30 -12.57
C GLU A 354 -4.86 -28.84 -12.17
N LEU A 355 -4.12 -27.95 -12.82
CA LEU A 355 -4.18 -26.52 -12.55
C LEU A 355 -5.53 -25.92 -13.00
N GLU A 356 -6.14 -25.10 -12.14
CA GLU A 356 -7.35 -24.35 -12.45
C GLU A 356 -7.25 -22.89 -11.99
N LEU A 357 -8.04 -22.02 -12.63
CA LEU A 357 -8.20 -20.62 -12.20
C LEU A 357 -9.47 -20.47 -11.37
N SER A 358 -9.32 -19.98 -10.15
CA SER A 358 -10.42 -19.66 -9.24
C SER A 358 -10.71 -18.16 -9.29
N CYS A 359 -11.84 -17.78 -9.89
CA CYS A 359 -12.28 -16.38 -10.01
C CYS A 359 -12.95 -15.90 -8.72
N GLY A 360 -12.21 -15.17 -7.89
CA GLY A 360 -12.72 -14.57 -6.66
C GLY A 360 -13.47 -13.25 -6.91
N TRP A 361 -13.89 -12.61 -5.82
CA TRP A 361 -14.61 -11.32 -5.87
C TRP A 361 -13.79 -10.15 -6.43
N ARG A 362 -12.45 -10.29 -6.48
CA ARG A 362 -11.53 -9.31 -7.09
C ARG A 362 -11.27 -9.57 -8.57
N THR A 363 -11.57 -10.78 -9.05
CA THR A 363 -11.33 -11.17 -10.44
C THR A 363 -12.26 -10.41 -11.36
N ARG A 364 -11.73 -9.88 -12.46
CA ARG A 364 -12.52 -9.25 -13.53
C ARG A 364 -12.57 -10.18 -14.73
N ILE A 365 -13.75 -10.34 -15.29
CA ILE A 365 -13.98 -11.25 -16.41
C ILE A 365 -14.63 -10.44 -17.53
N THR A 366 -14.11 -10.56 -18.74
CA THR A 366 -14.72 -9.97 -19.94
C THR A 366 -14.87 -11.05 -20.99
N PHE A 367 -16.05 -11.16 -21.57
CA PHE A 367 -16.31 -12.00 -22.74
C PHE A 367 -16.65 -11.11 -23.93
N ALA A 368 -16.11 -11.45 -25.10
CA ALA A 368 -16.43 -10.79 -26.36
C ALA A 368 -16.73 -11.85 -27.44
N PRO A 369 -17.81 -11.71 -28.21
CA PRO A 369 -18.11 -12.65 -29.30
C PRO A 369 -16.98 -12.63 -30.34
N PRO A 370 -16.79 -13.74 -31.09
CA PRO A 370 -15.89 -13.73 -32.24
C PRO A 370 -16.32 -12.63 -33.22
N GLY A 371 -15.36 -11.84 -33.67
CA GLY A 371 -15.55 -10.71 -34.58
C GLY A 371 -15.69 -11.10 -36.05
#